data_AF-A0A3B9BZT7-F1
#
_entry.id   AF-A0A3B9BZT7-F1
#
_cell.length_a   1.000
_cell.length_b   1.000
_cell.length_c   1.000
_cell.angle_alpha   90.00
_cell.angle_beta   90.00
_cell.angle_gamma   90.00
#
_symmetry.space_group_name_H-M   'P 1'
#
loop_
_entity.id
_entity.type
_entity.pdbx_description
1 polymer ?
#
loop_
_entity_poly.entity_id
_entity_poly.type
_entity_poly.pdbx_seq_one_letter_code
_entity_poly.pdbx_strand_id
1 'polypeptide(L)'
;MAILVFILFIGGIIYLLRISRGGSKMVNPLTRSEKKSIQQVLEEQVPFFKQLRSGEHRQLYIERVADFIETVRFTSAGNAKHVFADEVLVAASAMIPLYAFPEWTYPNIREIIFYEGHFDEQFESGTNKSIMGMVGDGYLNDTMLLSLDAVRISFNRREGLNTALHEFIHLIDKADGSVDGIPEYFIPKQLIQPWMN
;
A
#
# COMPACT_ATOMS: atom_id res chain seq x y z
N MET A 1 20.35 41.93 -7.72
CA MET A 1 18.86 41.93 -7.70
C MET A 1 18.26 40.74 -8.42
N ALA A 2 18.55 40.50 -9.71
CA ALA A 2 17.94 39.39 -10.48
C ALA A 2 18.13 37.97 -9.86
N ILE A 3 19.32 37.67 -9.33
CA ILE A 3 19.63 36.36 -8.72
C ILE A 3 18.79 36.13 -7.44
N LEU A 4 18.59 37.16 -6.62
CA LEU A 4 17.78 37.10 -5.40
C LEU A 4 16.29 36.88 -5.72
N VAL A 5 15.79 37.54 -6.77
CA VAL A 5 14.41 37.35 -7.25
C VAL A 5 14.20 35.93 -7.78
N PHE A 6 15.18 35.37 -8.49
CA PHE A 6 15.12 34.01 -9.02
C PHE A 6 15.11 32.95 -7.91
N ILE A 7 15.91 33.13 -6.85
CA ILE A 7 15.92 32.23 -5.68
C ILE A 7 14.58 32.26 -4.94
N LEU A 8 14.01 33.46 -4.74
CA LEU A 8 12.69 33.60 -4.11
C LEU A 8 11.58 32.98 -4.95
N PHE A 9 11.68 33.08 -6.28
CA PHE A 9 10.71 32.48 -7.20
C PHE A 9 10.76 30.94 -7.17
N ILE A 10 11.95 30.34 -7.22
CA ILE A 10 12.12 28.89 -7.08
C ILE A 10 11.67 28.42 -5.68
N GLY A 11 12.04 29.16 -4.62
CA GLY A 11 11.59 28.87 -3.26
C GLY A 11 10.07 28.92 -3.13
N GLY A 12 9.42 29.90 -3.76
CA GLY A 12 7.97 30.03 -3.83
C GLY A 12 7.32 28.88 -4.59
N ILE A 13 7.88 28.45 -5.72
CA ILE A 13 7.39 27.29 -6.48
C ILE A 13 7.54 26.01 -5.66
N ILE A 14 8.69 25.77 -5.03
CA ILE A 14 8.91 24.60 -4.17
C ILE A 14 7.93 24.60 -2.99
N TYR A 15 7.71 25.75 -2.37
CA TYR A 15 6.76 25.92 -1.27
C TYR A 15 5.31 25.65 -1.72
N LEU A 16 4.90 26.20 -2.87
CA LEU A 16 3.57 25.97 -3.46
C LEU A 16 3.37 24.51 -3.87
N LEU A 17 4.39 23.85 -4.45
CA LEU A 17 4.36 22.42 -4.77
C LEU A 17 4.31 21.54 -3.51
N ARG A 18 4.86 22.00 -2.38
CA ARG A 18 4.77 21.29 -1.09
C ARG A 18 3.38 21.42 -0.48
N ILE A 19 2.75 22.60 -0.61
CA ILE A 19 1.38 22.84 -0.14
C ILE A 19 0.35 22.12 -1.02
N SER A 20 0.51 22.11 -2.35
CA SER A 20 -0.43 21.43 -3.25
C SER A 20 -0.36 19.90 -3.16
N ARG A 21 0.73 19.35 -2.62
CA ARG A 21 0.88 17.92 -2.30
C ARG A 21 0.20 17.53 -0.98
N GLY A 22 -0.20 18.49 -0.16
CA GLY A 22 -0.93 18.28 1.09
C GLY A 22 -2.44 18.25 0.89
N GLY A 23 -2.95 17.37 0.04
CA GLY A 23 -4.36 17.00 0.12
C GLY A 23 -4.59 16.40 1.51
N SER A 24 -5.53 16.94 2.29
CA SER A 24 -5.89 16.38 3.60
C SER A 24 -6.18 14.90 3.43
N LYS A 25 -5.27 14.02 3.88
CA LYS A 25 -5.54 12.59 3.92
C LYS A 25 -6.80 12.42 4.77
N MET A 26 -7.79 11.69 4.25
CA MET A 26 -8.92 11.31 5.10
C MET A 26 -8.33 10.48 6.24
N VAL A 27 -8.61 10.86 7.48
CA VAL A 27 -8.19 10.08 8.66
C VAL A 27 -9.47 9.52 9.26
N ASN A 28 -9.64 8.21 9.16
CA ASN A 28 -10.73 7.46 9.77
C ASN A 28 -10.22 6.84 11.07
N PRO A 29 -10.35 7.50 12.23
CA PRO A 29 -9.69 7.05 13.45
C PRO A 29 -10.21 5.68 13.90
N LEU A 30 -9.30 4.75 14.17
CA LEU A 30 -9.66 3.40 14.62
C LEU A 30 -10.12 3.39 16.08
N THR A 31 -11.19 2.65 16.34
CA THR A 31 -11.65 2.33 17.68
C THR A 31 -10.65 1.44 18.42
N ARG A 32 -10.77 1.40 19.76
CA ARG A 32 -9.96 0.48 20.59
C ARG A 32 -10.18 -0.99 20.22
N SER A 33 -11.40 -1.35 19.80
CA SER A 33 -11.73 -2.72 19.39
C SER A 33 -11.03 -3.09 18.09
N GLU A 34 -11.02 -2.19 17.11
CA GLU A 34 -10.33 -2.40 15.83
C GLU A 34 -8.82 -2.51 16.03
N LYS A 35 -8.20 -1.64 16.85
CA LYS A 35 -6.76 -1.75 17.17
C LYS A 35 -6.39 -3.10 17.77
N LYS A 36 -7.25 -3.65 18.64
CA LYS A 36 -7.08 -5.00 19.18
C LYS A 36 -7.24 -6.08 18.10
N SER A 37 -8.21 -5.92 17.21
CA SER A 37 -8.45 -6.83 16.09
C SER A 37 -7.29 -6.85 15.10
N ILE A 38 -6.62 -5.71 14.85
CA ILE A 38 -5.40 -5.65 14.03
C ILE A 38 -4.35 -6.60 14.59
N GLN A 39 -4.01 -6.46 15.87
CA GLN A 39 -3.01 -7.32 16.50
C GLN A 39 -3.40 -8.80 16.39
N GLN A 40 -4.67 -9.14 16.64
CA GLN A 40 -5.14 -10.52 16.55
C GLN A 40 -4.97 -11.09 15.13
N VAL A 41 -5.42 -10.37 14.09
CA VAL A 41 -5.29 -10.83 12.69
C VAL A 41 -3.83 -11.00 12.30
N LEU A 42 -2.96 -10.06 12.68
CA LEU A 42 -1.53 -10.15 12.42
C LEU A 42 -0.90 -11.38 13.10
N GLU A 43 -1.26 -11.66 14.36
CA GLU A 43 -0.78 -12.80 15.12
C GLU A 43 -1.30 -14.14 14.58
N GLU A 44 -2.50 -14.17 14.02
CA GLU A 44 -3.11 -15.40 13.51
C GLU A 44 -2.70 -15.69 12.06
N GLN A 45 -2.69 -14.68 11.20
CA GLN A 45 -2.72 -14.86 9.75
C GLN A 45 -1.47 -14.35 9.03
N VAL A 46 -0.57 -13.58 9.66
CA VAL A 46 0.58 -12.97 8.97
C VAL A 46 1.90 -13.59 9.43
N PRO A 47 2.47 -14.56 8.69
CA PRO A 47 3.74 -15.22 9.04
C PRO A 47 4.91 -14.25 9.26
N PHE A 48 4.99 -13.19 8.45
CA PHE A 48 6.01 -12.15 8.60
C PHE A 48 5.98 -11.53 10.01
N PHE A 49 4.79 -11.15 10.49
CA PHE A 49 4.61 -10.56 11.81
C PHE A 49 4.98 -11.54 12.94
N LYS A 50 4.67 -12.83 12.78
CA LYS A 50 5.05 -13.89 13.74
C LYS A 50 6.56 -14.03 13.89
N GLN A 51 7.34 -13.68 12.86
CA GLN A 51 8.80 -13.80 12.88
C GLN A 51 9.49 -12.58 13.53
N LEU A 52 8.78 -11.47 13.74
CA LEU A 52 9.33 -10.28 14.40
C LEU A 52 9.59 -10.58 15.89
N ARG A 53 10.88 -10.58 16.27
CA ARG A 53 11.33 -10.95 17.63
C ARG A 53 11.33 -9.80 18.63
N SER A 54 11.54 -8.57 18.16
CA SER A 54 11.57 -7.37 19.03
C SER A 54 10.16 -6.86 19.28
N GLY A 55 9.82 -6.58 20.54
CA GLY A 55 8.56 -5.96 20.92
C GLY A 55 8.37 -4.57 20.28
N GLU A 56 9.46 -3.82 20.13
CA GLU A 56 9.47 -2.51 19.47
C GLU A 56 9.12 -2.64 17.97
N HIS A 57 9.75 -3.57 17.27
CA HIS A 57 9.48 -3.79 15.84
C HIS A 57 8.05 -4.30 15.59
N ARG A 58 7.54 -5.15 16.49
CA ARG A 58 6.14 -5.59 16.45
C ARG A 58 5.18 -4.41 16.64
N GLN A 59 5.45 -3.57 17.64
CA GLN A 59 4.62 -2.41 17.93
C GLN A 59 4.61 -1.42 16.76
N LEU A 60 5.78 -1.08 16.22
CA LEU A 60 5.92 -0.22 15.04
C LEU A 60 5.15 -0.79 13.84
N TYR A 61 5.22 -2.10 13.60
CA TYR A 61 4.48 -2.73 12.51
C TYR A 61 2.96 -2.62 12.69
N ILE A 62 2.45 -2.85 13.92
CA ILE A 62 1.02 -2.68 14.24
C ILE A 62 0.59 -1.24 13.98
N GLU A 63 1.38 -0.26 14.43
CA GLU A 63 1.09 1.17 14.26
C GLU A 63 1.03 1.54 12.78
N ARG A 64 1.99 1.10 11.97
CA ARG A 64 1.99 1.40 10.54
C ARG A 64 0.85 0.74 9.76
N VAL A 65 0.45 -0.47 10.17
CA VAL A 65 -0.75 -1.12 9.64
C VAL A 65 -2.01 -0.31 10.00
N ALA A 66 -2.10 0.15 11.25
CA ALA A 66 -3.20 1.01 11.69
C ALA A 66 -3.24 2.32 10.91
N ASP A 67 -2.11 3.03 10.79
CA ASP A 67 -2.00 4.30 10.05
C ASP A 67 -2.40 4.13 8.58
N PHE A 68 -2.02 3.02 7.95
CA PHE A 68 -2.45 2.72 6.58
C PHE A 68 -3.98 2.58 6.50
N ILE A 69 -4.58 1.84 7.41
CA ILE A 69 -6.05 1.65 7.44
C ILE A 69 -6.77 2.98 7.71
N GLU A 70 -6.25 3.81 8.61
CA GLU A 70 -6.84 5.12 8.91
C GLU A 70 -6.79 6.08 7.71
N THR A 71 -5.82 5.90 6.80
CA THR A 71 -5.55 6.85 5.71
C THR A 71 -6.02 6.41 4.32
N VAL A 72 -6.47 5.16 4.19
CA VAL A 72 -6.93 4.57 2.92
C VAL A 72 -8.41 4.19 3.02
N ARG A 73 -9.17 4.48 1.98
CA ARG A 73 -10.58 4.05 1.88
C ARG A 73 -10.65 2.60 1.38
N PHE A 74 -11.48 1.78 2.02
CA PHE A 74 -11.78 0.44 1.57
C PHE A 74 -13.23 0.37 1.09
N THR A 75 -13.42 -0.14 -0.13
CA THR A 75 -14.73 -0.16 -0.81
C THR A 75 -15.00 -1.55 -1.36
N SER A 76 -16.22 -2.06 -1.20
CA SER A 76 -16.68 -3.26 -1.91
C SER A 76 -17.36 -2.86 -3.23
N ALA A 77 -16.98 -3.50 -4.34
CA ALA A 77 -17.68 -3.40 -5.60
C ALA A 77 -18.65 -4.59 -5.82
N GLY A 78 -19.82 -4.31 -6.41
CA GLY A 78 -20.82 -5.33 -6.72
C GLY A 78 -21.26 -6.13 -5.49
N ASN A 79 -21.11 -7.46 -5.55
CA ASN A 79 -21.49 -8.38 -4.47
C ASN A 79 -20.40 -8.60 -3.42
N ALA A 80 -19.23 -7.96 -3.56
CA ALA A 80 -18.13 -8.14 -2.62
C ALA A 80 -18.52 -7.71 -1.21
N LYS A 81 -18.07 -8.46 -0.21
CA LYS A 81 -18.30 -8.18 1.21
C LYS A 81 -16.99 -8.36 1.96
N HIS A 82 -16.14 -7.35 1.87
CA HIS A 82 -14.95 -7.29 2.70
C HIS A 82 -15.35 -7.08 4.16
N VAL A 83 -14.52 -7.60 5.07
CA VAL A 83 -14.60 -7.34 6.51
C VAL A 83 -13.29 -6.71 6.96
N PHE A 84 -13.29 -6.15 8.17
CA PHE A 84 -12.11 -5.49 8.74
C PHE A 84 -10.83 -6.36 8.70
N ALA A 85 -10.95 -7.68 8.87
CA ALA A 85 -9.80 -8.57 8.76
C ALA A 85 -9.17 -8.55 7.36
N ASP A 86 -9.96 -8.41 6.29
CA ASP A 86 -9.47 -8.32 4.91
C ASP A 86 -8.65 -7.02 4.73
N GLU A 87 -9.09 -5.90 5.31
CA GLU A 87 -8.35 -4.63 5.31
C GLU A 87 -7.00 -4.77 6.02
N VAL A 88 -6.97 -5.48 7.16
CA VAL A 88 -5.71 -5.76 7.88
C VAL A 88 -4.76 -6.60 7.05
N LEU A 89 -5.24 -7.60 6.31
CA LEU A 89 -4.37 -8.41 5.43
C LEU A 89 -3.76 -7.57 4.30
N VAL A 90 -4.54 -6.65 3.71
CA VAL A 90 -4.05 -5.73 2.68
C VAL A 90 -3.02 -4.75 3.26
N ALA A 91 -3.34 -4.12 4.39
CA ALA A 91 -2.44 -3.18 5.06
C ALA A 91 -1.14 -3.86 5.52
N ALA A 92 -1.22 -5.10 6.03
CA ALA A 92 -0.04 -5.91 6.34
C ALA A 92 0.80 -6.18 5.10
N SER A 93 0.16 -6.53 3.98
CA SER A 93 0.87 -6.75 2.71
C SER A 93 1.59 -5.48 2.23
N ALA A 94 0.97 -4.31 2.40
CA ALA A 94 1.56 -3.01 2.07
C ALA A 94 2.82 -2.71 2.90
N MET A 95 2.82 -3.09 4.18
CA MET A 95 3.90 -2.73 5.13
C MET A 95 5.13 -3.64 5.06
N ILE A 96 5.00 -4.87 4.55
CA ILE A 96 6.13 -5.81 4.39
C ILE A 96 7.31 -5.19 3.62
N PRO A 97 7.15 -4.65 2.40
CA PRO A 97 8.28 -4.09 1.64
C PRO A 97 8.83 -2.80 2.28
N LEU A 98 8.02 -2.09 3.07
CA LEU A 98 8.42 -0.87 3.76
C LEU A 98 9.01 -1.13 5.16
N TYR A 99 9.12 -2.38 5.59
CA TYR A 99 9.53 -2.72 6.95
C TYR A 99 10.90 -2.15 7.33
N ALA A 100 11.88 -2.24 6.42
CA ALA A 100 13.22 -1.69 6.63
C ALA A 100 13.29 -0.15 6.50
N PHE A 101 12.18 0.49 6.13
CA PHE A 101 12.07 1.92 5.84
C PHE A 101 10.93 2.54 6.66
N PRO A 102 11.15 2.80 7.97
CA PRO A 102 10.11 3.25 8.90
C PRO A 102 9.38 4.53 8.48
N GLU A 103 10.09 5.44 7.83
CA GLU A 103 9.57 6.75 7.40
C GLU A 103 8.77 6.70 6.08
N TRP A 104 8.73 5.55 5.41
CA TRP A 104 8.12 5.44 4.08
C TRP A 104 6.62 5.18 4.16
N THR A 105 5.87 5.72 3.21
CA THR A 105 4.43 5.49 3.05
C THR A 105 4.10 5.42 1.56
N TYR A 106 2.88 5.00 1.21
CA TYR A 106 2.38 5.07 -0.16
C TYR A 106 1.63 6.40 -0.37
N PRO A 107 2.24 7.45 -0.95
CA PRO A 107 1.56 8.73 -1.14
C PRO A 107 0.48 8.69 -2.23
N ASN A 108 0.57 7.72 -3.14
CA ASN A 108 -0.26 7.62 -4.34
C ASN A 108 -1.35 6.56 -4.21
N ILE A 109 -1.74 6.16 -3.00
CA ILE A 109 -2.88 5.27 -2.77
C ILE A 109 -3.86 5.95 -1.83
N ARG A 110 -5.11 6.06 -2.30
CA ARG A 110 -6.22 6.64 -1.53
C ARG A 110 -7.36 5.66 -1.35
N GLU A 111 -7.52 4.70 -2.25
CA GLU A 111 -8.63 3.76 -2.21
C GLU A 111 -8.22 2.35 -2.65
N ILE A 112 -8.83 1.35 -1.99
CA ILE A 112 -8.73 -0.06 -2.34
C ILE A 112 -10.14 -0.58 -2.57
N ILE A 113 -10.40 -1.09 -3.76
CA ILE A 113 -11.69 -1.61 -4.18
C ILE A 113 -11.62 -3.13 -4.25
N PHE A 114 -12.47 -3.81 -3.48
CA PHE A 114 -12.59 -5.25 -3.47
C PHE A 114 -13.65 -5.73 -4.45
N TYR A 115 -13.27 -6.71 -5.28
CA TYR A 115 -14.18 -7.54 -6.07
C TYR A 115 -14.31 -8.91 -5.40
N GLU A 116 -15.49 -9.55 -5.53
CA GLU A 116 -15.75 -10.84 -4.87
C GLU A 116 -14.74 -11.90 -5.32
N GLY A 117 -14.53 -12.03 -6.63
CA GLY A 117 -13.57 -12.95 -7.23
C GLY A 117 -12.58 -12.22 -8.13
N HIS A 118 -12.00 -12.96 -9.08
CA HIS A 118 -11.16 -12.37 -10.12
C HIS A 118 -12.00 -11.52 -11.07
N PHE A 119 -11.37 -10.54 -11.72
CA PHE A 119 -12.01 -9.61 -12.66
C PHE A 119 -11.23 -9.50 -13.98
N ASP A 120 -11.77 -8.77 -14.96
CA ASP A 120 -11.08 -8.44 -16.22
C ASP A 120 -10.82 -6.94 -16.36
N GLU A 121 -10.23 -6.55 -17.50
CA GLU A 121 -9.93 -5.15 -17.83
C GLU A 121 -11.17 -4.25 -17.92
N GLN A 122 -12.36 -4.83 -18.02
CA GLN A 122 -13.65 -4.12 -17.99
C GLN A 122 -14.22 -4.02 -16.57
N PHE A 123 -13.47 -4.47 -15.57
CA PHE A 123 -13.87 -4.51 -14.16
C PHE A 123 -15.09 -5.39 -13.86
N GLU A 124 -15.30 -6.43 -14.67
CA GLU A 124 -16.35 -7.41 -14.45
C GLU A 124 -15.81 -8.64 -13.71
N SER A 125 -16.47 -9.04 -12.61
CA SER A 125 -16.11 -10.23 -11.82
C SER A 125 -16.85 -11.49 -12.30
N GLY A 126 -16.20 -12.67 -12.29
CA GLY A 126 -16.84 -13.93 -12.72
C GLY A 126 -15.91 -15.13 -12.89
N THR A 127 -16.48 -16.28 -13.29
CA THR A 127 -15.84 -17.61 -13.25
C THR A 127 -14.69 -17.85 -14.24
N ASN A 128 -14.47 -16.94 -15.21
CA ASN A 128 -13.42 -17.04 -16.23
C ASN A 128 -12.49 -15.81 -16.26
N LYS A 129 -12.41 -15.10 -15.15
CA LYS A 129 -11.62 -13.88 -15.02
C LYS A 129 -10.25 -14.22 -14.40
N SER A 130 -9.20 -13.51 -14.80
CA SER A 130 -7.82 -13.85 -14.43
C SER A 130 -7.11 -12.79 -13.58
N ILE A 131 -7.64 -11.55 -13.53
CA ILE A 131 -6.99 -10.46 -12.79
C ILE A 131 -7.34 -10.60 -11.32
N MET A 132 -6.29 -10.76 -10.51
CA MET A 132 -6.40 -10.86 -9.05
C MET A 132 -6.14 -9.52 -8.36
N GLY A 133 -5.39 -8.63 -9.01
CA GLY A 133 -5.07 -7.30 -8.53
C GLY A 133 -4.61 -6.40 -9.68
N MET A 134 -4.83 -5.10 -9.53
CA MET A 134 -4.23 -4.09 -10.40
C MET A 134 -4.20 -2.72 -9.73
N VAL A 135 -3.22 -1.91 -10.11
CA VAL A 135 -3.19 -0.48 -9.81
C VAL A 135 -3.79 0.28 -10.98
N GLY A 136 -4.77 1.13 -10.72
CA GLY A 136 -5.39 1.95 -11.76
C GLY A 136 -4.44 2.97 -12.39
N ASP A 137 -4.83 3.47 -13.57
CA ASP A 137 -4.19 4.57 -14.28
C ASP A 137 -5.19 5.67 -14.61
N GLY A 138 -4.71 6.81 -15.11
CA GLY A 138 -5.58 7.93 -15.52
C GLY A 138 -6.48 8.43 -14.39
N TYR A 139 -7.79 8.22 -14.53
CA TYR A 139 -8.79 8.61 -13.50
C TYR A 139 -8.72 7.74 -12.23
N LEU A 140 -8.11 6.55 -12.31
CA LEU A 140 -7.93 5.60 -11.20
C LEU A 140 -6.50 5.60 -10.64
N ASN A 141 -5.70 6.64 -10.92
CA ASN A 141 -4.26 6.70 -10.62
C ASN A 141 -3.90 6.69 -9.12
N ASP A 142 -4.88 6.59 -8.22
CA ASP A 142 -4.72 6.45 -6.78
C ASP A 142 -5.56 5.30 -6.16
N THR A 143 -6.06 4.41 -7.02
CA THR A 143 -6.95 3.31 -6.64
C THR A 143 -6.32 1.97 -6.99
N MET A 144 -6.32 1.05 -6.02
CA MET A 144 -5.97 -0.35 -6.25
C MET A 144 -7.23 -1.20 -6.27
N LEU A 145 -7.32 -2.12 -7.22
CA LEU A 145 -8.40 -3.11 -7.28
C LEU A 145 -7.85 -4.46 -6.88
N LEU A 146 -8.56 -5.18 -6.01
CA LEU A 146 -8.14 -6.49 -5.51
C LEU A 146 -9.30 -7.48 -5.53
N SER A 147 -8.98 -8.74 -5.84
CA SER A 147 -9.87 -9.87 -5.59
C SER A 147 -9.85 -10.22 -4.10
N LEU A 148 -11.03 -10.23 -3.49
CA LEU A 148 -11.20 -10.56 -2.08
C LEU A 148 -10.80 -12.01 -1.78
N ASP A 149 -11.12 -12.94 -2.67
CA ASP A 149 -10.67 -14.33 -2.60
C ASP A 149 -9.14 -14.43 -2.59
N ALA A 150 -8.46 -13.66 -3.45
CA ALA A 150 -7.01 -13.62 -3.50
C ALA A 150 -6.40 -13.02 -2.22
N VAL A 151 -7.01 -11.98 -1.66
CA VAL A 151 -6.59 -11.38 -0.39
C VAL A 151 -6.68 -12.38 0.76
N ARG A 152 -7.78 -13.11 0.88
CA ARG A 152 -8.02 -14.07 1.99
C ARG A 152 -7.08 -15.26 2.00
N ILE A 153 -6.54 -15.62 0.84
CA ILE A 153 -5.59 -16.73 0.72
C ILE A 153 -4.12 -16.27 0.65
N SER A 154 -3.88 -14.96 0.62
CA SER A 154 -2.58 -14.33 0.36
C SER A 154 -1.45 -14.80 1.29
N PHE A 155 -1.74 -15.05 2.57
CA PHE A 155 -0.78 -15.53 3.57
C PHE A 155 -0.86 -17.03 3.88
N ASN A 156 -1.83 -17.74 3.29
CA ASN A 156 -2.05 -19.18 3.50
C ASN A 156 -1.35 -20.06 2.45
N ARG A 157 -0.86 -19.48 1.35
CA ARG A 157 -0.20 -20.20 0.26
C ARG A 157 1.33 -20.17 0.41
N ARG A 158 2.01 -21.15 -0.21
CA ARG A 158 3.48 -21.16 -0.32
C ARG A 158 3.96 -19.87 -1.00
N GLU A 159 5.21 -19.49 -0.73
CA GLU A 159 5.82 -18.22 -1.15
C GLU A 159 5.53 -17.86 -2.62
N GLY A 160 5.23 -16.58 -2.86
CA GLY A 160 5.04 -16.01 -4.21
C GLY A 160 3.59 -15.75 -4.66
N LEU A 161 2.57 -15.93 -3.80
CA LEU A 161 1.15 -15.79 -4.17
C LEU A 161 0.36 -14.75 -3.36
N ASN A 162 1.05 -13.85 -2.64
CA ASN A 162 0.36 -12.72 -2.00
C ASN A 162 0.10 -11.63 -3.05
N THR A 163 -1.09 -11.63 -3.64
CA THR A 163 -1.49 -10.66 -4.67
C THR A 163 -1.38 -9.23 -4.18
N ALA A 164 -1.85 -8.90 -2.97
CA ALA A 164 -1.76 -7.54 -2.46
C ALA A 164 -0.30 -7.07 -2.33
N LEU A 165 0.58 -7.92 -1.80
CA LEU A 165 2.02 -7.64 -1.72
C LEU A 165 2.63 -7.41 -3.11
N HIS A 166 2.25 -8.22 -4.11
CA HIS A 166 2.70 -8.05 -5.49
C HIS A 166 2.30 -6.69 -6.07
N GLU A 167 1.04 -6.29 -5.90
CA GLU A 167 0.58 -4.98 -6.37
C GLU A 167 1.26 -3.82 -5.65
N PHE A 168 1.54 -3.96 -4.35
CA PHE A 168 2.31 -2.94 -3.63
C PHE A 168 3.76 -2.86 -4.09
N ILE A 169 4.40 -3.98 -4.46
CA ILE A 169 5.73 -3.95 -5.06
C ILE A 169 5.70 -3.18 -6.40
N HIS A 170 4.70 -3.42 -7.25
CA HIS A 170 4.50 -2.66 -8.49
C HIS A 170 4.33 -1.17 -8.26
N LEU A 171 3.69 -0.75 -7.16
CA LEU A 171 3.57 0.67 -6.81
C LEU A 171 4.91 1.31 -6.45
N ILE A 172 5.80 0.56 -5.80
CA ILE A 172 7.13 1.04 -5.47
C ILE A 172 7.95 1.15 -6.75
N ASP A 173 7.88 0.15 -7.63
CA ASP A 173 8.55 0.11 -8.95
C ASP A 173 8.10 1.27 -9.86
N LYS A 174 6.77 1.43 -10.06
CA LYS A 174 6.19 2.49 -10.91
C LYS A 174 6.52 3.91 -10.46
N ALA A 175 6.99 4.11 -9.22
CA ALA A 175 7.29 5.45 -8.71
C ALA A 175 8.49 6.13 -9.40
N ASP A 176 9.34 5.39 -10.11
CA ASP A 176 10.46 5.96 -10.88
C ASP A 176 10.19 6.19 -12.37
N GLY A 177 9.07 5.69 -12.90
CA GLY A 177 8.70 5.82 -14.32
C GLY A 177 9.24 4.72 -15.23
N SER A 178 9.93 3.73 -14.68
CA SER A 178 10.33 2.46 -15.30
C SER A 178 9.63 1.29 -14.57
N VAL A 179 9.49 0.15 -15.25
CA VAL A 179 9.01 -1.10 -14.65
C VAL A 179 10.11 -2.11 -14.88
N ASP A 180 11.19 -2.01 -14.12
CA ASP A 180 12.38 -2.88 -14.24
C ASP A 180 12.68 -3.67 -12.96
N GLY A 181 11.84 -3.52 -11.92
CA GLY A 181 11.94 -4.22 -10.65
C GLY A 181 12.90 -3.55 -9.66
N ILE A 182 13.43 -2.37 -9.97
CA ILE A 182 14.36 -1.63 -9.10
C ILE A 182 13.75 -0.27 -8.80
N PRO A 183 13.16 -0.04 -7.61
CA PRO A 183 12.62 1.26 -7.28
C PRO A 183 13.72 2.30 -7.00
N GLU A 184 14.26 2.91 -8.06
CA GLU A 184 15.34 3.89 -7.98
C GLU A 184 14.88 5.22 -7.36
N TYR A 185 13.58 5.53 -7.45
CA TYR A 185 13.04 6.83 -7.00
C TYR A 185 13.10 7.04 -5.48
N PHE A 186 13.03 5.95 -4.72
CA PHE A 186 13.01 6.05 -3.25
C PHE A 186 14.31 5.61 -2.59
N ILE A 187 15.11 4.74 -3.22
CA ILE A 187 16.38 4.25 -2.67
C ILE A 187 17.54 5.07 -3.26
N PRO A 188 18.31 5.84 -2.46
CA PRO A 188 19.57 6.41 -2.92
C PRO A 188 20.43 5.32 -3.57
N LYS A 189 21.00 5.55 -4.76
CA LYS A 189 21.69 4.49 -5.55
C LYS A 189 22.74 3.67 -4.78
N GLN A 190 23.27 4.21 -3.69
CA GLN A 190 24.22 3.57 -2.77
C GLN A 190 23.60 2.45 -1.90
N LEU A 191 22.30 2.49 -1.67
CA LEU A 191 21.53 1.54 -0.82
C LEU A 191 20.81 0.46 -1.63
N ILE A 192 20.94 0.46 -2.97
CA ILE A 192 20.37 -0.55 -3.87
C ILE A 192 21.20 -1.85 -3.84
N GLN A 193 22.45 -1.79 -3.37
CA GLN A 193 23.39 -2.92 -3.31
C GLN A 193 22.85 -4.22 -2.70
N PRO A 194 22.03 -4.22 -1.62
CA PRO A 194 21.48 -5.45 -1.05
C PRO A 194 20.48 -6.18 -1.96
N TRP A 195 19.96 -5.52 -2.99
CA TRP A 195 18.91 -6.02 -3.87
C TRP A 195 19.43 -6.48 -5.24
N MET A 196 20.72 -6.26 -5.54
CA MET A 196 21.33 -6.59 -6.84
C MET A 196 22.02 -7.96 -6.91
N ASN A 197 21.67 -8.90 -6.00
CA ASN A 197 22.20 -10.27 -6.00
C ASN A 197 21.09 -11.31 -6.09
#